data_AF-A0A5C4W7P9-F1
#
_entry.id   AF-A0A5C4W7P9-F1
#
_cell.length_a   1.000
_cell.length_b   1.000
_cell.length_c   1.000
_cell.angle_alpha   90.00
_cell.angle_beta   90.00
_cell.angle_gamma   90.00
#
_symmetry.space_group_name_H-M   'P 1'
#
loop_
_entity.id
_entity.type
_entity.pdbx_description
1 polymer ?
#
loop_
_entity_poly.entity_id
_entity_poly.type
_entity_poly.pdbx_seq_one_letter_code
_entity_poly.pdbx_strand_id
1 'polypeptide(L)'
;MTSPKQRAARFLPSFLVELLDRLVFRWRRGRVRLTRRLAAACGYNIVKRDDYYSVLPVLEELQETRDRWDRPSDLVGLDVDVAALRDRLAALADRWEDDYRRRAGSWADNQQRGFGPGYPLFDARTLYYTLREEKPRRYLEVGSGLSTYYASLAAAANAEEGHPLQVSCVEPYPYDALRTIDGIELIQDFVQNVPLDRFTELEAGDVLFIDSSHTFKIDSDVAFLLLEVLPRLRPGVIVHIHDVPFPFNTPYPADFWMFGERWPVYWNEAMTVQTFLAFNSSFRVELSTPLVRHHDEAFLTGRFSDYVRVADDPNPPSSLWLRRVDGAALADATTPGHG
;
A
#
# COMPACT_ATOMS: atom_id res chain seq x y z
N MET A 1 -25.67 -29.92 -19.03
CA MET A 1 -26.94 -29.45 -19.64
C MET A 1 -26.66 -28.96 -21.06
N THR A 2 -27.45 -29.38 -22.07
CA THR A 2 -27.30 -28.87 -23.45
C THR A 2 -27.70 -27.40 -23.54
N SER A 3 -26.87 -26.58 -24.19
CA SER A 3 -27.11 -25.14 -24.28
C SER A 3 -28.36 -24.83 -25.12
N PRO A 4 -29.05 -23.70 -24.89
CA PRO A 4 -30.19 -23.29 -25.71
C PRO A 4 -29.87 -23.26 -27.22
N LYS A 5 -28.63 -22.88 -27.58
CA LYS A 5 -28.11 -22.91 -28.95
C LYS A 5 -28.03 -24.34 -29.51
N GLN A 6 -27.54 -25.30 -28.72
CA GLN A 6 -27.47 -26.72 -29.10
C GLN A 6 -28.86 -27.36 -29.25
N ARG A 7 -29.86 -26.89 -28.50
CA ARG A 7 -31.26 -27.33 -28.66
C ARG A 7 -31.90 -26.73 -29.91
N ALA A 8 -31.67 -25.44 -30.18
CA ALA A 8 -32.15 -24.76 -31.37
C ALA A 8 -31.58 -25.37 -32.67
N ALA A 9 -30.30 -25.76 -32.65
CA ALA A 9 -29.63 -26.39 -33.80
C ALA A 9 -30.20 -27.75 -34.24
N ARG A 10 -31.06 -28.38 -33.42
CA ARG A 10 -31.73 -29.64 -33.77
C ARG A 10 -32.98 -29.45 -34.64
N PHE A 11 -33.54 -28.25 -34.66
CA PHE A 11 -34.84 -27.97 -35.29
C PHE A 11 -34.81 -26.77 -36.24
N LEU A 12 -33.74 -25.98 -36.25
CA LEU A 12 -33.60 -24.79 -37.08
C LEU A 12 -32.39 -24.88 -38.02
N PRO A 13 -32.51 -24.36 -39.26
CA PRO A 13 -31.37 -24.13 -40.14
C PRO A 13 -30.23 -23.36 -39.45
N SER A 14 -28.98 -23.70 -39.76
CA SER A 14 -27.78 -23.11 -39.15
C SER A 14 -27.75 -21.58 -39.20
N PHE A 15 -28.19 -20.98 -40.33
CA PHE A 15 -28.22 -19.52 -40.49
C PHE A 15 -29.19 -18.83 -39.50
N LEU A 16 -30.33 -19.46 -39.18
CA LEU A 16 -31.29 -18.92 -38.21
C LEU A 16 -30.75 -19.06 -36.78
N VAL A 17 -30.06 -20.16 -36.47
CA VAL A 17 -29.42 -20.35 -35.17
C VAL A 17 -28.33 -19.31 -34.94
N GLU A 18 -27.52 -19.01 -35.94
CA GLU A 18 -26.51 -17.95 -35.86
C GLU A 18 -27.12 -16.55 -35.73
N LEU A 19 -28.18 -16.26 -36.48
CA LEU A 19 -28.88 -14.98 -36.38
C LEU A 19 -29.47 -14.78 -34.97
N LEU A 20 -30.14 -15.79 -34.43
CA LEU A 20 -30.71 -15.77 -33.08
C LEU A 20 -29.61 -15.65 -32.01
N ASP A 21 -28.50 -16.38 -32.17
CA ASP A 21 -27.37 -16.29 -31.24
C ASP A 21 -26.76 -14.87 -31.24
N ARG A 22 -26.60 -14.26 -32.42
CA ARG A 22 -26.16 -12.86 -32.54
C ARG A 22 -27.15 -11.87 -31.90
N LEU A 23 -28.46 -12.07 -32.09
CA LEU A 23 -29.49 -11.22 -31.48
C LEU A 23 -29.51 -11.36 -29.95
N VAL A 24 -29.48 -12.59 -29.44
CA VAL A 24 -29.41 -12.88 -27.99
C VAL A 24 -28.13 -12.29 -27.39
N PHE A 25 -27.00 -12.44 -28.07
CA PHE A 25 -25.73 -11.85 -27.63
C PHE A 25 -25.78 -10.32 -27.62
N ARG A 26 -26.32 -9.68 -28.66
CA ARG A 26 -26.51 -8.22 -28.72
C ARG A 26 -27.43 -7.74 -27.60
N TRP A 27 -28.53 -8.43 -27.34
CA TRP A 27 -29.45 -8.09 -26.26
C TRP A 27 -28.80 -8.24 -24.88
N ARG A 28 -28.11 -9.37 -24.63
CA ARG A 28 -27.36 -9.58 -23.39
C ARG A 28 -26.32 -8.49 -23.16
N ARG A 29 -25.53 -8.15 -24.18
CA ARG A 29 -24.56 -7.06 -24.15
C ARG A 29 -25.22 -5.71 -23.87
N GLY A 30 -26.34 -5.42 -24.54
CA GLY A 30 -27.12 -4.20 -24.35
C GLY A 30 -27.63 -4.06 -22.92
N ARG A 31 -28.22 -5.13 -22.38
CA ARG A 31 -28.70 -5.19 -20.99
C ARG A 31 -27.56 -4.94 -19.99
N VAL A 32 -26.43 -5.63 -20.13
CA VAL A 32 -25.26 -5.45 -19.23
C VAL A 32 -24.76 -4.00 -19.26
N ARG A 33 -24.64 -3.41 -20.45
CA ARG A 33 -24.22 -2.01 -20.60
C ARG A 33 -25.22 -1.04 -19.97
N LEU A 34 -26.51 -1.26 -20.17
CA LEU A 34 -27.56 -0.42 -19.59
C LEU A 34 -27.50 -0.48 -18.06
N THR A 35 -27.47 -1.67 -17.46
CA THR A 35 -27.39 -1.83 -16.00
C THR A 35 -26.14 -1.13 -15.43
N ARG A 36 -24.97 -1.33 -16.06
CA ARG A 36 -23.74 -0.65 -15.61
C ARG A 36 -23.82 0.87 -15.75
N ARG A 37 -24.43 1.39 -16.82
CA ARG A 37 -24.60 2.84 -17.02
C ARG A 37 -25.56 3.45 -16.01
N LEU A 38 -26.67 2.79 -15.72
CA LEU A 38 -27.63 3.26 -14.72
C LEU A 38 -27.01 3.27 -13.33
N ALA A 39 -26.29 2.21 -12.96
CA ALA A 39 -25.55 2.16 -11.70
C ALA A 39 -24.47 3.25 -11.61
N ALA A 40 -23.68 3.44 -12.68
CA ALA A 40 -22.65 4.47 -12.74
C ALA A 40 -23.24 5.90 -12.63
N ALA A 41 -24.40 6.15 -13.23
CA ALA A 41 -25.11 7.41 -13.08
C ALA A 41 -25.56 7.68 -11.63
N CYS A 42 -25.72 6.62 -10.83
CA CYS A 42 -25.98 6.70 -9.40
C CYS A 42 -24.70 6.67 -8.54
N GLY A 43 -23.51 6.76 -9.14
CA GLY A 43 -22.22 6.73 -8.43
C GLY A 43 -21.70 5.33 -8.09
N TYR A 44 -22.32 4.26 -8.60
CA TYR A 44 -21.93 2.88 -8.28
C TYR A 44 -21.19 2.19 -9.44
N ASN A 45 -20.09 1.53 -9.10
CA ASN A 45 -19.50 0.50 -9.95
C ASN A 45 -19.94 -0.88 -9.43
N ILE A 46 -20.71 -1.61 -10.23
CA ILE A 46 -21.34 -2.86 -9.81
C ILE A 46 -20.74 -4.09 -10.49
N VAL A 47 -20.70 -5.17 -9.73
CA VAL A 47 -20.46 -6.53 -10.21
C VAL A 47 -21.66 -7.39 -9.85
N LYS A 48 -21.79 -8.56 -10.47
CA LYS A 48 -22.81 -9.52 -10.03
C LYS A 48 -22.31 -10.21 -8.77
N ARG A 49 -23.22 -10.44 -7.83
CA ARG A 49 -22.95 -11.16 -6.59
C ARG A 49 -22.47 -12.60 -6.84
N ASP A 50 -23.08 -13.28 -7.81
CA ASP A 50 -22.81 -14.68 -8.16
C ASP A 50 -21.72 -14.86 -9.25
N ASP A 51 -20.89 -13.83 -9.47
CA ASP A 51 -19.80 -13.92 -10.45
C ASP A 51 -18.53 -14.49 -9.82
N TYR A 52 -18.27 -15.76 -10.11
CA TYR A 52 -17.07 -16.47 -9.69
C TYR A 52 -15.76 -15.75 -10.05
N TYR A 53 -15.75 -14.93 -11.11
CA TYR A 53 -14.56 -14.20 -11.55
C TYR A 53 -14.46 -12.78 -10.96
N SER A 54 -15.41 -12.37 -10.11
CA SER A 54 -15.36 -11.08 -9.43
C SER A 54 -14.23 -11.05 -8.40
N VAL A 55 -13.42 -9.99 -8.44
CA VAL A 55 -12.42 -9.71 -7.40
C VAL A 55 -13.02 -9.02 -6.18
N LEU A 56 -14.25 -8.51 -6.28
CA LEU A 56 -14.95 -7.92 -5.14
C LEU A 56 -15.61 -9.04 -4.32
N PRO A 57 -15.27 -9.16 -3.03
CA PRO A 57 -15.90 -10.14 -2.17
C PRO A 57 -17.33 -9.74 -1.84
N VAL A 58 -18.09 -10.73 -1.39
CA VAL A 58 -19.44 -10.54 -0.86
C VAL A 58 -19.33 -10.41 0.66
N LEU A 59 -19.72 -9.26 1.22
CA LEU A 59 -19.47 -8.95 2.63
C LEU A 59 -20.10 -9.95 3.59
N GLU A 60 -21.32 -10.44 3.29
CA GLU A 60 -21.97 -11.45 4.15
C GLU A 60 -21.22 -12.79 4.13
N GLU A 61 -20.65 -13.20 3.00
CA GLU A 61 -19.85 -14.42 2.88
C GLU A 61 -18.51 -14.30 3.63
N LEU A 62 -17.94 -13.09 3.66
CA LEU A 62 -16.78 -12.80 4.50
C LEU A 62 -17.11 -12.88 5.99
N GLN A 63 -18.26 -12.34 6.41
CA GLN A 63 -18.72 -12.43 7.80
C GLN A 63 -18.94 -13.89 8.22
N GLU A 64 -19.52 -14.72 7.36
CA GLU A 64 -19.72 -16.16 7.61
C GLU A 64 -18.41 -16.94 7.79
N THR A 65 -17.33 -16.49 7.14
CA THR A 65 -16.03 -17.17 7.17
C THR A 65 -14.96 -16.41 7.95
N ARG A 66 -15.37 -15.46 8.80
CA ARG A 66 -14.48 -14.52 9.51
C ARG A 66 -13.35 -15.21 10.27
N ASP A 67 -13.65 -16.25 11.05
CA ASP A 67 -12.67 -17.02 11.82
C ASP A 67 -11.52 -17.60 10.97
N ARG A 68 -11.76 -17.79 9.66
CA ARG A 68 -10.75 -18.34 8.74
C ARG A 68 -9.72 -17.29 8.32
N TRP A 69 -10.12 -16.03 8.15
CA TRP A 69 -9.30 -14.99 7.52
C TRP A 69 -8.97 -13.81 8.43
N ASP A 70 -9.84 -13.44 9.38
CA ASP A 70 -9.61 -12.34 10.34
C ASP A 70 -8.80 -12.84 11.54
N ARG A 71 -7.62 -13.38 11.25
CA ARG A 71 -6.69 -13.92 12.23
C ARG A 71 -5.24 -13.66 11.78
N PRO A 72 -4.28 -13.65 12.71
CA PRO A 72 -2.86 -13.61 12.36
C PRO A 72 -2.50 -14.73 11.37
N SER A 73 -1.77 -14.36 10.32
CA SER A 73 -1.05 -15.26 9.42
C SER A 73 0.23 -15.72 10.10
N ASP A 74 0.67 -16.95 9.86
CA ASP A 74 2.01 -17.41 10.23
C ASP A 74 3.11 -16.78 9.36
N LEU A 75 2.73 -15.96 8.37
CA LEU A 75 3.60 -15.29 7.40
C LEU A 75 4.59 -16.26 6.72
N VAL A 76 4.12 -17.47 6.43
CA VAL A 76 4.92 -18.54 5.84
C VAL A 76 5.68 -18.04 4.61
N GLY A 77 6.98 -18.32 4.56
CA GLY A 77 7.89 -17.93 3.49
C GLY A 77 8.64 -16.62 3.73
N LEU A 78 8.30 -15.86 4.78
CA LEU A 78 9.07 -14.70 5.23
C LEU A 78 10.08 -15.13 6.30
N ASP A 79 11.30 -14.62 6.18
CA ASP A 79 12.35 -14.75 7.20
C ASP A 79 12.45 -13.42 7.96
N VAL A 80 11.78 -13.35 9.12
CA VAL A 80 11.69 -12.14 9.94
C VAL A 80 12.06 -12.44 11.37
N ASP A 81 13.15 -11.85 11.83
CA ASP A 81 13.53 -11.86 13.24
C ASP A 81 12.85 -10.69 13.97
N VAL A 82 11.71 -10.98 14.61
CA VAL A 82 10.91 -9.99 15.35
C VAL A 82 11.70 -9.36 16.51
N ALA A 83 12.61 -10.10 17.15
CA ALA A 83 13.45 -9.54 18.20
C ALA A 83 14.37 -8.46 17.64
N ALA A 84 14.97 -8.70 16.47
CA ALA A 84 15.77 -7.70 15.78
C ALA A 84 14.95 -6.46 15.35
N LEU A 85 13.69 -6.63 14.93
CA LEU A 85 12.80 -5.49 14.63
C LEU A 85 12.55 -4.63 15.87
N ARG A 86 12.26 -5.27 17.01
CA ARG A 86 12.05 -4.59 18.29
C ARG A 86 13.31 -3.85 18.74
N ASP A 87 14.47 -4.51 18.66
CA ASP A 87 15.74 -3.93 19.08
C ASP A 87 16.14 -2.74 18.19
N ARG A 88 15.88 -2.81 16.87
CA ARG A 88 16.03 -1.65 15.97
C ARG A 88 15.12 -0.51 16.38
N LEU A 89 13.84 -0.76 16.66
CA LEU A 89 12.89 0.27 17.08
C LEU A 89 13.31 0.91 18.42
N ALA A 90 13.78 0.11 19.37
CA ALA A 90 14.32 0.60 20.62
C ALA A 90 15.51 1.55 20.38
N ALA A 91 16.48 1.13 19.57
CA ALA A 91 17.66 1.90 19.25
C ALA A 91 17.33 3.22 18.52
N LEU A 92 16.37 3.21 17.60
CA LEU A 92 15.86 4.42 16.94
C LEU A 92 15.22 5.38 17.94
N ALA A 93 14.35 4.86 18.82
CA ALA A 93 13.70 5.67 19.84
C ALA A 93 14.71 6.27 20.85
N ASP A 94 15.76 5.53 21.24
CA ASP A 94 16.82 6.05 22.13
C ASP A 94 17.54 7.25 21.52
N ARG A 95 17.72 7.27 20.19
CA ARG A 95 18.41 8.35 19.49
C ARG A 95 17.51 9.54 19.16
N TRP A 96 16.26 9.27 18.77
CA TRP A 96 15.46 10.24 18.03
C TRP A 96 14.13 10.63 18.69
N GLU A 97 13.67 9.98 19.77
CA GLU A 97 12.38 10.34 20.41
C GLU A 97 12.39 11.79 20.92
N ASP A 98 13.44 12.21 21.63
CA ASP A 98 13.51 13.56 22.17
C ASP A 98 13.57 14.62 21.05
N ASP A 99 14.23 14.30 19.94
CA ASP A 99 14.28 15.19 18.77
C ASP A 99 12.92 15.28 18.07
N TYR A 100 12.25 14.14 17.87
CA TYR A 100 10.89 14.07 17.35
C TYR A 100 9.93 14.90 18.21
N ARG A 101 9.89 14.69 19.54
CA ARG A 101 8.98 15.44 20.43
C ARG A 101 9.17 16.95 20.37
N ARG A 102 10.42 17.41 20.25
CA ARG A 102 10.72 18.85 20.14
C ARG A 102 10.25 19.47 18.83
N ARG A 103 10.26 18.72 17.73
CA ARG A 103 10.04 19.25 16.36
C ARG A 103 8.65 18.95 15.81
N ALA A 104 8.10 17.78 16.13
CA ALA A 104 6.80 17.30 15.62
C ALA A 104 5.61 18.08 16.18
N GLY A 105 5.70 18.60 17.40
CA GLY A 105 4.56 19.18 18.09
C GLY A 105 3.45 18.16 18.36
N SER A 106 2.21 18.64 18.45
CA SER A 106 1.02 17.81 18.70
C SER A 106 0.55 17.11 17.43
N TRP A 107 0.40 15.78 17.47
CA TRP A 107 -0.19 15.02 16.36
C TRP A 107 -1.64 15.43 16.08
N ALA A 108 -2.43 15.72 17.12
CA ALA A 108 -3.81 16.16 16.98
C ALA A 108 -3.90 17.52 16.25
N ASP A 109 -2.94 18.42 16.49
CA ASP A 109 -2.88 19.71 15.81
C ASP A 109 -2.45 19.49 14.35
N ASN A 110 -1.48 18.61 14.11
CA ASN A 110 -0.99 18.30 12.77
C ASN A 110 -2.05 17.71 11.84
N GLN A 111 -2.91 16.84 12.37
CA GLN A 111 -4.07 16.29 11.66
C GLN A 111 -5.06 17.38 11.18
N GLN A 112 -5.08 18.54 11.84
CA GLN A 112 -5.96 19.67 11.48
C GLN A 112 -5.31 20.66 10.51
N ARG A 113 -4.05 20.44 10.11
CA ARG A 113 -3.32 21.36 9.20
C ARG A 113 -3.69 21.20 7.73
N GLY A 114 -4.61 20.30 7.40
CA GLY A 114 -5.15 20.13 6.06
C GLY A 114 -4.32 19.23 5.14
N PHE A 115 -3.41 18.41 5.69
CA PHE A 115 -2.61 17.44 4.93
C PHE A 115 -3.34 16.12 4.62
N GLY A 116 -4.61 16.02 4.95
CA GLY A 116 -5.40 14.79 4.83
C GLY A 116 -5.38 13.93 6.09
N PRO A 117 -6.36 13.02 6.22
CA PRO A 117 -6.45 12.10 7.35
C PRO A 117 -5.59 10.84 7.11
N GLY A 118 -5.56 9.95 8.10
CA GLY A 118 -5.23 8.54 7.87
C GLY A 118 -3.83 8.11 8.28
N TYR A 119 -2.88 9.03 8.47
CA TYR A 119 -1.52 8.66 8.84
C TYR A 119 -1.33 8.53 10.38
N PRO A 120 -1.06 7.32 10.91
CA PRO A 120 -1.02 7.09 12.35
C PRO A 120 0.14 7.82 13.06
N LEU A 121 -0.08 8.24 14.31
CA LEU A 121 0.94 8.91 15.14
C LEU A 121 2.24 8.10 15.24
N PHE A 122 2.11 6.80 15.50
CA PHE A 122 3.28 5.97 15.70
C PHE A 122 4.05 5.72 14.39
N ASP A 123 3.36 5.69 13.24
CA ASP A 123 4.01 5.58 11.94
C ASP A 123 4.74 6.89 11.57
N ALA A 124 4.15 8.05 11.85
CA ALA A 124 4.82 9.35 11.74
C ALA A 124 6.12 9.44 12.55
N ARG A 125 6.11 8.89 13.76
CA ARG A 125 7.29 8.76 14.60
C ARG A 125 8.37 7.90 13.94
N THR A 126 8.03 6.71 13.46
CA THR A 126 9.04 5.81 12.83
C THR A 126 9.57 6.32 11.49
N LEU A 127 8.74 7.03 10.70
CA LEU A 127 9.18 7.77 9.51
C LEU A 127 10.24 8.81 9.88
N TYR A 128 9.93 9.68 10.86
CA TYR A 128 10.88 10.69 11.32
C TYR A 128 12.19 10.06 11.78
N TYR A 129 12.14 9.02 12.61
CA TYR A 129 13.34 8.33 13.09
C TYR A 129 14.20 7.76 11.97
N THR A 130 13.56 7.09 11.00
CA THR A 130 14.28 6.45 9.91
C THR A 130 14.97 7.49 9.04
N LEU A 131 14.31 8.62 8.74
CA LEU A 131 14.91 9.71 7.97
C LEU A 131 16.06 10.41 8.72
N ARG A 132 15.99 10.52 10.05
CA ARG A 132 17.08 11.08 10.87
C ARG A 132 18.26 10.12 11.03
N GLU A 133 17.99 8.83 11.11
CA GLU A 133 19.01 7.78 11.20
C GLU A 133 19.78 7.62 9.89
N GLU A 134 19.05 7.45 8.79
CA GLU A 134 19.63 7.05 7.50
C GLU A 134 20.17 8.25 6.73
N LYS A 135 19.66 9.46 7.02
CA LYS A 135 20.02 10.73 6.37
C LYS A 135 20.05 10.60 4.84
N PRO A 136 18.93 10.17 4.22
CA PRO A 136 18.88 9.98 2.77
C PRO A 136 19.23 11.28 2.04
N ARG A 137 19.71 11.15 0.81
CA ARG A 137 19.85 12.31 -0.09
C ARG A 137 18.54 12.59 -0.80
N ARG A 138 17.77 11.53 -1.09
CA ARG A 138 16.47 11.57 -1.78
C ARG A 138 15.42 10.80 -1.01
N TYR A 139 14.25 11.40 -0.90
CA TYR A 139 13.02 10.80 -0.42
C TYR A 139 11.95 11.03 -1.48
N LEU A 140 11.50 9.94 -2.10
CA LEU A 140 10.43 9.94 -3.08
C LEU A 140 9.19 9.31 -2.45
N GLU A 141 8.12 10.08 -2.34
CA GLU A 141 6.85 9.65 -1.74
C GLU A 141 5.78 9.49 -2.82
N VAL A 142 5.08 8.36 -2.80
CA VAL A 142 3.93 8.05 -3.64
C VAL A 142 2.69 7.97 -2.76
N GLY A 143 1.73 8.85 -3.02
CA GLY A 143 0.65 9.16 -2.09
C GLY A 143 1.16 10.09 -1.01
N SER A 144 0.71 11.35 -1.03
CA SER A 144 1.32 12.41 -0.20
C SER A 144 0.30 13.11 0.67
N GLY A 145 0.70 13.41 1.90
CA GLY A 145 -0.21 13.97 2.89
C GLY A 145 0.50 14.30 4.20
N LEU A 146 -0.07 13.83 5.32
CA LEU A 146 0.46 14.12 6.64
C LEU A 146 1.87 13.51 6.85
N SER A 147 2.14 12.34 6.27
CA SER A 147 3.46 11.72 6.16
C SER A 147 4.51 12.69 5.60
N THR A 148 4.19 13.38 4.50
CA THR A 148 5.07 14.38 3.86
C THR A 148 5.44 15.51 4.81
N TYR A 149 4.50 15.97 5.64
CA TYR A 149 4.80 16.99 6.65
C TYR A 149 5.84 16.49 7.66
N TYR A 150 5.70 15.27 8.18
CA TYR A 150 6.69 14.67 9.08
C TYR A 150 8.04 14.43 8.39
N ALA A 151 8.04 14.02 7.12
CA ALA A 151 9.25 13.92 6.32
C ALA A 151 9.96 15.27 6.17
N SER A 152 9.22 16.36 5.97
CA SER A 152 9.80 17.71 5.88
C SER A 152 10.45 18.18 7.18
N LEU A 153 9.90 17.78 8.33
CA LEU A 153 10.50 18.08 9.63
C LEU A 153 11.86 17.37 9.78
N ALA A 154 11.93 16.10 9.36
CA ALA A 154 13.18 15.35 9.37
C ALA A 154 14.19 15.94 8.36
N ALA A 155 13.71 16.36 7.18
CA ALA A 155 14.54 17.01 6.16
C ALA A 155 15.16 18.31 6.68
N ALA A 156 14.39 19.16 7.36
CA ALA A 156 14.88 20.39 7.97
C ALA A 156 15.95 20.10 9.04
N ALA A 157 15.68 19.13 9.94
CA ALA A 157 16.64 18.73 10.96
C ALA A 157 17.93 18.14 10.36
N ASN A 158 17.83 17.33 9.31
CA ASN A 158 18.99 16.80 8.60
C ASN A 158 19.81 17.92 7.92
N ALA A 159 19.14 18.92 7.32
CA ALA A 159 19.80 20.05 6.68
C ALA A 159 20.59 20.92 7.67
N GLU A 160 20.06 21.15 8.88
CA GLU A 160 20.77 21.83 9.97
C GLU A 160 22.09 21.13 10.34
N GLU A 161 22.17 19.81 10.15
CA GLU A 161 23.36 18.99 10.41
C GLU A 161 24.25 18.80 9.17
N GLY A 162 23.97 19.48 8.05
CA GLY A 162 24.75 19.38 6.82
C GLY A 162 24.40 18.18 5.94
N HIS A 163 23.24 17.55 6.14
CA HIS A 163 22.73 16.43 5.34
C HIS A 163 21.41 16.81 4.66
N PRO A 164 21.41 17.72 3.66
CA PRO A 164 20.17 18.13 3.02
C PRO A 164 19.47 16.94 2.32
N LEU A 165 18.15 16.86 2.50
CA LEU A 165 17.28 15.84 1.90
C LEU A 165 16.40 16.48 0.82
N GLN A 166 16.46 15.95 -0.40
CA GLN A 166 15.49 16.28 -1.45
C GLN A 166 14.20 15.47 -1.25
N VAL A 167 13.08 16.15 -1.08
CA VAL A 167 11.75 15.55 -0.93
C VAL A 167 10.97 15.76 -2.23
N SER A 168 10.59 14.65 -2.87
CA SER A 168 9.73 14.63 -4.06
C SER A 168 8.45 13.84 -3.76
N CYS A 169 7.31 14.34 -4.19
CA CYS A 169 5.99 13.84 -3.85
C CYS A 169 5.18 13.59 -5.14
N VAL A 170 4.69 12.37 -5.34
CA VAL A 170 3.82 11.98 -6.45
C VAL A 170 2.42 11.80 -5.90
N GLU A 171 1.53 12.74 -6.25
CA GLU A 171 0.17 12.77 -5.72
C GLU A 171 -0.80 13.30 -6.78
N PRO A 172 -1.72 12.48 -7.34
CA PRO A 172 -2.64 12.92 -8.37
C PRO A 172 -3.65 13.99 -7.88
N TYR A 173 -3.99 13.99 -6.60
CA TYR A 173 -5.02 14.84 -5.99
C TYR A 173 -4.51 15.54 -4.72
N PRO A 174 -3.48 16.41 -4.83
CA PRO A 174 -2.77 16.92 -3.67
C PRO A 174 -3.64 17.88 -2.86
N TYR A 175 -3.61 17.71 -1.54
CA TYR A 175 -4.12 18.71 -0.61
C TYR A 175 -3.35 20.03 -0.76
N ASP A 176 -4.05 21.16 -0.71
CA ASP A 176 -3.43 22.48 -0.83
C ASP A 176 -2.34 22.73 0.22
N ALA A 177 -2.47 22.13 1.41
CA ALA A 177 -1.48 22.21 2.47
C ALA A 177 -0.10 21.70 2.04
N LEU A 178 0.00 20.71 1.15
CA LEU A 178 1.29 20.22 0.65
C LEU A 178 2.09 21.33 -0.05
N ARG A 179 1.41 22.24 -0.73
CA ARG A 179 2.04 23.38 -1.43
C ARG A 179 2.62 24.43 -0.48
N THR A 180 2.32 24.31 0.82
CA THR A 180 2.85 25.20 1.87
C THR A 180 4.15 24.69 2.48
N ILE A 181 4.57 23.47 2.14
CA ILE A 181 5.85 22.92 2.59
C ILE A 181 6.96 23.43 1.68
N ASP A 182 7.87 24.23 2.23
CA ASP A 182 8.99 24.78 1.49
C ASP A 182 9.97 23.70 1.02
N GLY A 183 10.41 23.79 -0.23
CA GLY A 183 11.49 22.97 -0.77
C GLY A 183 11.10 21.57 -1.24
N ILE A 184 9.82 21.18 -1.17
CA ILE A 184 9.36 19.92 -1.78
C ILE A 184 9.11 20.08 -3.28
N GLU A 185 9.34 19.01 -4.03
CA GLU A 185 8.92 18.89 -5.42
C GLU A 185 7.60 18.13 -5.49
N LEU A 186 6.51 18.80 -5.89
CA LEU A 186 5.20 18.16 -6.04
C LEU A 186 4.93 17.81 -7.51
N ILE A 187 4.83 16.50 -7.79
CA ILE A 187 4.48 15.91 -9.08
C ILE A 187 3.00 15.53 -9.02
N GLN A 188 2.14 16.39 -9.58
CA GLN A 188 0.71 16.17 -9.61
C GLN A 188 0.31 15.25 -10.78
N ASP A 189 0.51 13.94 -10.61
CA ASP A 189 0.15 12.92 -11.60
C ASP A 189 -0.08 11.56 -10.91
N PHE A 190 -0.67 10.61 -11.65
CA PHE A 190 -0.71 9.21 -11.25
C PHE A 190 0.71 8.62 -11.32
N VAL A 191 1.06 7.79 -10.34
CA VAL A 191 2.40 7.18 -10.28
C VAL A 191 2.73 6.34 -11.52
N GLN A 192 1.72 5.72 -12.14
CA GLN A 192 1.86 4.94 -13.37
C GLN A 192 2.34 5.78 -14.56
N ASN A 193 2.12 7.10 -14.54
CA ASN A 193 2.55 8.02 -15.59
C ASN A 193 3.95 8.60 -15.32
N VAL A 194 4.46 8.47 -14.09
CA VAL A 194 5.77 9.01 -13.71
C VAL A 194 6.88 8.18 -14.38
N PRO A 195 7.88 8.81 -15.03
CA PRO A 195 8.98 8.10 -15.65
C PRO A 195 9.71 7.19 -14.66
N LEU A 196 10.00 5.94 -15.06
CA LEU A 196 10.70 4.96 -14.21
C LEU A 196 12.08 5.45 -13.72
N ASP A 197 12.72 6.36 -14.47
CA ASP A 197 14.00 6.96 -14.11
C ASP A 197 13.95 7.66 -12.74
N ARG A 198 12.79 8.20 -12.34
CA ARG A 198 12.60 8.80 -11.02
C ARG A 198 12.83 7.82 -9.88
N PHE A 199 12.58 6.54 -10.11
CA PHE A 199 12.79 5.48 -9.13
C PHE A 199 14.18 4.84 -9.26
N THR A 200 14.70 4.67 -10.47
CA THR A 200 16.03 4.06 -10.71
C THR A 200 17.19 5.02 -10.40
N GLU A 201 16.89 6.31 -10.22
CA GLU A 201 17.79 7.32 -9.67
C GLU A 201 18.02 7.16 -8.17
N LEU A 202 17.13 6.51 -7.40
CA LEU A 202 17.34 6.30 -5.97
C LEU A 202 18.58 5.44 -5.74
N GLU A 203 19.47 5.90 -4.85
CA GLU A 203 20.74 5.24 -4.53
C GLU A 203 20.70 4.58 -3.14
N ALA A 204 21.78 3.90 -2.78
CA ALA A 204 21.89 3.28 -1.46
C ALA A 204 21.70 4.31 -0.34
N GLY A 205 20.78 4.04 0.58
CA GLY A 205 20.41 4.95 1.66
C GLY A 205 19.28 5.91 1.33
N ASP A 206 18.91 6.09 0.06
CA ASP A 206 17.71 6.86 -0.32
C ASP A 206 16.42 6.08 0.00
N VAL A 207 15.32 6.81 0.10
CA VAL A 207 14.02 6.26 0.55
C VAL A 207 12.96 6.41 -0.54
N LEU A 208 12.28 5.30 -0.83
CA LEU A 208 10.98 5.27 -1.51
C LEU A 208 9.89 5.04 -0.47
N PHE A 209 8.93 5.96 -0.35
CA PHE A 209 7.77 5.82 0.50
C PHE A 209 6.52 5.57 -0.34
N ILE A 210 5.75 4.55 0.03
CA ILE A 210 4.56 4.08 -0.69
C ILE A 210 3.37 4.09 0.26
N ASP A 211 2.42 4.98 -0.01
CA ASP A 211 1.09 5.03 0.61
C ASP A 211 0.05 5.11 -0.52
N SER A 212 -0.22 3.95 -1.11
CA SER A 212 -0.92 3.82 -2.39
C SER A 212 -2.44 3.69 -2.21
N SER A 213 -3.15 3.24 -3.25
CA SER A 213 -4.55 2.83 -3.12
C SER A 213 -4.76 1.55 -2.29
N HIS A 214 -3.67 0.82 -1.98
CA HIS A 214 -3.65 -0.50 -1.32
C HIS A 214 -4.47 -1.60 -2.03
N THR A 215 -4.83 -1.35 -3.30
CA THR A 215 -5.60 -2.30 -4.13
C THR A 215 -4.77 -2.80 -5.31
N PHE A 216 -4.45 -4.09 -5.31
CA PHE A 216 -3.87 -4.81 -6.43
C PHE A 216 -4.98 -5.23 -7.42
N LYS A 217 -5.02 -4.57 -8.59
CA LYS A 217 -5.98 -4.80 -9.67
C LYS A 217 -5.39 -4.32 -11.01
N ILE A 218 -6.09 -4.55 -12.11
CA ILE A 218 -5.67 -4.05 -13.43
C ILE A 218 -5.46 -2.54 -13.36
N ASP A 219 -4.29 -2.08 -13.82
CA ASP A 219 -3.90 -0.68 -13.91
C ASP A 219 -3.80 0.05 -12.54
N SER A 220 -3.62 -0.69 -11.44
CA SER A 220 -3.42 -0.05 -10.13
C SER A 220 -1.98 0.36 -9.86
N ASP A 221 -1.83 1.36 -9.00
CA ASP A 221 -0.57 1.83 -8.45
C ASP A 221 0.17 0.70 -7.72
N VAL A 222 -0.49 -0.11 -6.88
CA VAL A 222 0.13 -1.28 -6.22
C VAL A 222 0.72 -2.23 -7.26
N ALA A 223 -0.01 -2.55 -8.33
CA ALA A 223 0.49 -3.44 -9.37
C ALA A 223 1.72 -2.84 -10.07
N PHE A 224 1.67 -1.57 -10.43
CA PHE A 224 2.81 -0.87 -11.04
C PHE A 224 4.03 -0.81 -10.10
N LEU A 225 3.81 -0.42 -8.85
CA LEU A 225 4.87 -0.28 -7.86
C LEU A 225 5.56 -1.62 -7.57
N LEU A 226 4.80 -2.67 -7.29
CA LEU A 226 5.37 -3.97 -6.92
C LEU A 226 5.98 -4.71 -8.12
N LEU A 227 5.39 -4.59 -9.33
CA LEU A 227 5.84 -5.35 -10.50
C LEU A 227 6.86 -4.60 -11.36
N GLU A 228 6.76 -3.28 -11.45
CA GLU A 228 7.64 -2.48 -12.32
C GLU A 228 8.66 -1.65 -11.53
N VAL A 229 8.29 -1.07 -10.39
CA VAL A 229 9.20 -0.17 -9.64
C VAL A 229 10.14 -0.95 -8.73
N LEU A 230 9.62 -1.69 -7.75
CA LEU A 230 10.45 -2.34 -6.72
C LEU A 230 11.57 -3.21 -7.33
N PRO A 231 11.33 -4.06 -8.35
CA PRO A 231 12.39 -4.91 -8.91
C PRO A 231 13.55 -4.14 -9.56
N ARG A 232 13.35 -2.87 -9.93
CA ARG A 232 14.35 -2.01 -10.59
C ARG A 232 15.13 -1.13 -9.62
N LEU A 233 14.74 -1.09 -8.33
CA LEU A 233 15.45 -0.30 -7.33
C LEU A 233 16.88 -0.79 -7.15
N ARG A 234 17.81 0.16 -6.98
CA ARG A 234 19.22 -0.15 -6.71
C ARG A 234 19.38 -0.79 -5.33
N PRO A 235 20.35 -1.68 -5.16
CA PRO A 235 20.73 -2.18 -3.85
C PRO A 235 21.01 -1.04 -2.86
N GLY A 236 20.54 -1.21 -1.62
CA GLY A 236 20.66 -0.25 -0.54
C GLY A 236 19.50 0.74 -0.42
N VAL A 237 18.63 0.87 -1.43
CA VAL A 237 17.41 1.70 -1.34
C VAL A 237 16.49 1.16 -0.25
N ILE A 238 15.97 2.05 0.57
CA ILE A 238 15.03 1.78 1.64
C ILE A 238 13.61 1.99 1.10
N VAL A 239 12.70 1.08 1.41
CA VAL A 239 11.31 1.16 0.97
C VAL A 239 10.41 1.16 2.20
N HIS A 240 9.57 2.17 2.33
CA HIS A 240 8.45 2.17 3.26
C HIS A 240 7.18 1.81 2.50
N ILE A 241 6.44 0.82 2.98
CA ILE A 241 5.09 0.49 2.50
C ILE A 241 4.15 0.68 3.68
N HIS A 242 3.23 1.65 3.55
CA HIS A 242 2.22 1.96 4.54
C HIS A 242 1.01 1.02 4.42
N ASP A 243 0.21 0.90 5.48
CA ASP A 243 -0.97 0.02 5.56
C ASP A 243 -0.71 -1.47 5.27
N VAL A 244 0.41 -1.97 5.79
CA VAL A 244 0.73 -3.40 5.83
C VAL A 244 0.59 -3.93 7.28
N PRO A 245 -0.61 -4.35 7.73
CA PRO A 245 -0.90 -4.67 9.12
C PRO A 245 -0.42 -6.07 9.56
N PHE A 246 0.75 -6.50 9.10
CA PHE A 246 1.31 -7.82 9.44
C PHE A 246 1.26 -8.08 10.95
N PRO A 247 0.82 -9.27 11.40
CA PRO A 247 0.61 -10.49 10.60
C PRO A 247 -0.79 -10.64 9.98
N PHE A 248 -1.62 -9.60 9.96
CA PHE A 248 -2.91 -9.67 9.28
C PHE A 248 -2.73 -9.41 7.78
N ASN A 249 -3.44 -10.19 6.97
CA ASN A 249 -3.37 -10.15 5.51
C ASN A 249 -4.46 -9.27 4.87
N THR A 250 -5.36 -8.74 5.70
CA THR A 250 -6.49 -7.90 5.32
C THR A 250 -6.43 -6.59 6.11
N PRO A 251 -7.23 -5.56 5.75
CA PRO A 251 -7.36 -4.37 6.58
C PRO A 251 -7.64 -4.74 8.03
N TYR A 252 -6.94 -4.09 8.95
CA TYR A 252 -7.01 -4.40 10.38
C TYR A 252 -7.15 -3.11 11.20
N PRO A 253 -8.07 -3.05 12.17
CA PRO A 253 -9.07 -4.07 12.52
C PRO A 253 -10.20 -4.20 11.49
N ALA A 254 -10.62 -5.43 11.18
CA ALA A 254 -11.66 -5.68 10.18
C ALA A 254 -13.00 -4.97 10.50
N ASP A 255 -13.35 -4.83 11.79
CA ASP A 255 -14.56 -4.12 12.20
C ASP A 255 -14.54 -2.63 11.81
N PHE A 256 -13.37 -1.99 11.81
CA PHE A 256 -13.25 -0.60 11.41
C PHE A 256 -13.20 -0.43 9.88
N TRP A 257 -12.53 -1.33 9.17
CA TRP A 257 -12.29 -1.21 7.72
C TRP A 257 -13.36 -1.86 6.83
N MET A 258 -14.00 -2.93 7.28
CA MET A 258 -14.89 -3.76 6.45
C MET A 258 -16.33 -3.79 6.96
N PHE A 259 -16.53 -3.85 8.28
CA PHE A 259 -17.86 -4.03 8.88
C PHE A 259 -18.41 -2.79 9.62
N GLY A 260 -17.67 -1.69 9.58
CA GLY A 260 -17.99 -0.46 10.29
C GLY A 260 -19.06 0.39 9.59
N GLU A 261 -19.24 1.62 10.08
CA GLU A 261 -20.24 2.56 9.57
C GLU A 261 -19.90 3.18 8.20
N ARG A 262 -18.65 3.01 7.74
CA ARG A 262 -18.18 3.49 6.44
C ARG A 262 -18.36 2.46 5.35
N TRP A 263 -18.18 2.90 4.10
CA TRP A 263 -18.12 1.99 2.97
C TRP A 263 -16.99 0.96 3.15
N PRO A 264 -17.26 -0.34 2.96
CA PRO A 264 -16.26 -1.39 3.16
C PRO A 264 -15.04 -1.22 2.26
N VAL A 265 -13.86 -1.39 2.86
CA VAL A 265 -12.58 -1.33 2.19
C VAL A 265 -12.00 -2.74 2.06
N TYR A 266 -11.58 -3.11 0.86
CA TYR A 266 -11.07 -4.45 0.54
C TYR A 266 -9.60 -4.40 0.09
N TRP A 267 -8.76 -3.71 0.84
CA TRP A 267 -7.34 -3.66 0.53
C TRP A 267 -6.74 -5.07 0.55
N ASN A 268 -5.91 -5.36 -0.43
CA ASN A 268 -5.26 -6.66 -0.63
C ASN A 268 -3.74 -6.51 -0.82
N GLU A 269 -3.20 -5.31 -0.56
CA GLU A 269 -1.78 -5.04 -0.65
C GLU A 269 -0.97 -5.88 0.34
N ALA A 270 -1.40 -6.05 1.59
CA ALA A 270 -0.68 -6.89 2.57
C ALA A 270 -0.47 -8.34 2.09
N MET A 271 -1.50 -8.98 1.51
CA MET A 271 -1.36 -10.30 0.86
C MET A 271 -0.36 -10.28 -0.30
N THR A 272 -0.41 -9.22 -1.10
CA THR A 272 0.46 -9.06 -2.27
C THR A 272 1.91 -8.84 -1.84
N VAL A 273 2.15 -8.04 -0.80
CA VAL A 273 3.46 -7.81 -0.18
C VAL A 273 3.99 -9.09 0.45
N GLN A 274 3.16 -9.86 1.17
CA GLN A 274 3.59 -11.17 1.68
C GLN A 274 4.03 -12.08 0.51
N THR A 275 3.25 -12.11 -0.57
CA THR A 275 3.60 -12.90 -1.77
C THR A 275 4.90 -12.42 -2.41
N PHE A 276 5.12 -11.10 -2.48
CA PHE A 276 6.34 -10.50 -3.01
C PHE A 276 7.58 -10.82 -2.16
N LEU A 277 7.44 -10.86 -0.84
CA LEU A 277 8.55 -11.15 0.10
C LEU A 277 8.81 -12.65 0.24
N ALA A 278 7.80 -13.49 0.09
CA ALA A 278 7.95 -14.94 0.18
C ALA A 278 8.97 -15.44 -0.86
N PHE A 279 10.00 -16.13 -0.38
CA PHE A 279 11.12 -16.65 -1.20
C PHE A 279 11.94 -15.56 -1.93
N ASN A 280 11.76 -14.28 -1.57
CA ASN A 280 12.46 -13.17 -2.18
C ASN A 280 13.64 -12.74 -1.29
N SER A 281 14.84 -13.19 -1.64
CA SER A 281 16.08 -12.80 -0.94
C SER A 281 16.62 -11.43 -1.38
N SER A 282 15.92 -10.74 -2.27
CA SER A 282 16.30 -9.44 -2.84
C SER A 282 15.85 -8.27 -1.98
N PHE A 283 14.96 -8.50 -1.01
CA PHE A 283 14.46 -7.52 -0.06
C PHE A 283 14.51 -8.07 1.36
N ARG A 284 14.95 -7.25 2.30
CA ARG A 284 15.01 -7.59 3.73
C ARG A 284 14.06 -6.68 4.51
N VAL A 285 13.25 -7.26 5.39
CA VAL A 285 12.46 -6.48 6.35
C VAL A 285 13.39 -5.88 7.40
N GLU A 286 13.38 -4.55 7.54
CA GLU A 286 14.21 -3.85 8.53
C GLU A 286 13.41 -3.43 9.76
N LEU A 287 12.13 -3.09 9.58
CA LEU A 287 11.21 -2.74 10.66
C LEU A 287 9.78 -3.06 10.23
N SER A 288 8.95 -3.53 11.16
CA SER A 288 7.49 -3.61 10.98
C SER A 288 6.84 -3.24 12.32
N THR A 289 6.19 -2.07 12.36
CA THR A 289 5.49 -1.61 13.56
C THR A 289 4.36 -2.56 13.99
N PRO A 290 3.53 -3.13 13.09
CA PRO A 290 2.47 -4.04 13.51
C PRO A 290 3.00 -5.40 13.97
N LEU A 291 4.14 -5.90 13.44
CA LEU A 291 4.75 -7.13 13.96
C LEU A 291 5.32 -6.95 15.36
N VAL A 292 6.06 -5.86 15.61
CA VAL A 292 6.55 -5.56 16.96
C VAL A 292 5.39 -5.42 17.93
N ARG A 293 4.34 -4.68 17.54
CA ARG A 293 3.10 -4.56 18.33
C ARG A 293 2.45 -5.91 18.61
N HIS A 294 2.30 -6.77 17.59
CA HIS A 294 1.64 -8.06 17.74
C HIS A 294 2.36 -8.98 18.73
N HIS A 295 3.69 -8.98 18.69
CA HIS A 295 4.50 -9.85 19.55
C HIS A 295 4.80 -9.28 20.93
N ASP A 296 4.91 -7.95 21.07
CA ASP A 296 5.31 -7.29 22.31
C ASP A 296 4.69 -5.87 22.42
N GLU A 297 3.37 -5.78 22.51
CA GLU A 297 2.69 -4.48 22.72
C GLU A 297 3.07 -3.85 24.08
N ALA A 298 3.44 -4.67 25.07
CA ALA A 298 3.91 -4.20 26.36
C ALA A 298 5.19 -3.35 26.23
N PHE A 299 6.10 -3.72 25.34
CA PHE A 299 7.25 -2.89 24.99
C PHE A 299 6.83 -1.50 24.49
N LEU A 300 5.82 -1.41 23.62
CA LEU A 300 5.35 -0.11 23.09
C LEU A 300 4.69 0.75 24.18
N THR A 301 3.74 0.18 24.92
CA THR A 301 3.05 0.89 26.02
C THR A 301 3.98 1.31 27.15
N GLY A 302 5.01 0.52 27.46
CA GLY A 302 6.00 0.85 28.49
C GLY A 302 7.00 1.92 28.06
N ARG A 303 7.25 2.07 26.76
CA ARG A 303 8.28 2.96 26.21
C ARG A 303 7.73 4.29 25.71
N PHE A 304 6.52 4.30 25.17
CA PHE A 304 5.90 5.46 24.54
C PHE A 304 4.65 5.86 25.31
N SER A 305 4.72 6.95 26.06
CA SER A 305 3.63 7.41 26.95
C SER A 305 2.35 7.81 26.21
N ASP A 306 2.45 8.12 24.92
CA ASP A 306 1.36 8.51 24.03
C ASP A 306 0.95 7.40 23.05
N TYR A 307 1.49 6.19 23.22
CA TYR A 307 1.07 5.04 22.42
C TYR A 307 -0.32 4.57 22.86
N VAL A 308 -1.21 4.43 21.88
CA VAL A 308 -2.57 3.90 22.07
C VAL A 308 -2.53 2.40 21.84
N ARG A 309 -3.10 1.63 22.77
CA ARG A 309 -3.19 0.17 22.63
C ARG A 309 -4.07 -0.19 21.44
N VAL A 310 -3.74 -1.27 20.74
CA VAL A 310 -4.49 -1.75 19.57
C VAL A 310 -5.98 -1.93 19.85
N ALA A 311 -6.33 -2.39 21.06
CA ALA A 311 -7.72 -2.61 21.45
C ALA A 311 -8.55 -1.31 21.51
N ASP A 312 -7.86 -0.18 21.67
CA ASP A 312 -8.46 1.15 21.79
C ASP A 312 -8.19 2.03 20.55
N ASP A 313 -7.41 1.52 19.59
CA ASP A 313 -6.99 2.27 18.39
C ASP A 313 -7.75 1.79 17.14
N PRO A 314 -8.63 2.63 16.56
CA PRO A 314 -9.34 2.28 15.33
C PRO A 314 -8.41 2.25 14.10
N ASN A 315 -7.22 2.87 14.17
CA ASN A 315 -6.25 2.92 13.08
C ASN A 315 -4.82 2.69 13.63
N PRO A 316 -4.52 1.47 14.09
CA PRO A 316 -3.23 1.14 14.68
C PRO A 316 -2.10 1.24 13.64
N PRO A 317 -0.84 1.41 14.08
CA PRO A 317 0.28 1.55 13.16
C PRO A 317 0.48 0.33 12.26
N SER A 318 0.83 0.61 11.01
CA SER A 318 0.82 -0.34 9.90
C SER A 318 2.05 -0.20 8.98
N SER A 319 3.10 0.52 9.41
CA SER A 319 4.34 0.68 8.64
C SER A 319 5.14 -0.62 8.46
N LEU A 320 5.56 -0.88 7.23
CA LEU A 320 6.57 -1.88 6.88
C LEU A 320 7.76 -1.21 6.19
N TRP A 321 8.96 -1.43 6.73
CA TRP A 321 10.22 -0.96 6.17
C TRP A 321 11.03 -2.12 5.62
N LEU A 322 11.43 -1.98 4.37
CA LEU A 322 12.27 -2.93 3.65
C LEU A 322 13.57 -2.24 3.22
N ARG A 323 14.60 -3.03 2.98
CA ARG A 323 15.78 -2.60 2.22
C ARG A 323 15.99 -3.52 1.04
N ARG A 324 16.19 -2.95 -0.14
CA ARG A 324 16.71 -3.68 -1.30
C ARG A 324 18.12 -4.14 -0.97
N VAL A 325 18.36 -5.44 -0.96
CA VAL A 325 19.71 -6.01 -0.76
C VAL A 325 20.24 -6.56 -2.07
N ASP A 326 21.54 -6.82 -2.16
CA ASP A 326 22.11 -7.56 -3.29
C ASP A 326 21.54 -8.99 -3.29
N GLY A 327 20.42 -9.20 -3.97
CA GLY A 327 19.97 -10.55 -4.29
C GLY A 327 20.85 -11.14 -5.38
N ALA A 328 20.87 -12.47 -5.49
CA ALA A 328 21.41 -13.12 -6.69
C ALA A 328 20.78 -12.46 -7.92
N ALA A 329 21.58 -11.75 -8.71
CA ALA A 329 21.11 -10.98 -9.84
C ALA A 329 20.21 -11.86 -10.70
N LEU A 330 19.02 -11.36 -11.07
CA LEU A 330 18.31 -11.88 -12.23
C LEU A 330 19.30 -11.76 -13.38
N ALA A 331 19.89 -12.89 -13.79
CA ALA A 331 20.87 -12.96 -14.85
C ALA A 331 20.33 -12.17 -16.04
N ASP A 332 21.16 -11.25 -16.56
CA ASP A 332 20.87 -10.37 -17.70
C ASP A 332 19.88 -11.02 -18.67
N ALA A 333 18.65 -10.55 -18.64
CA ALA A 333 17.67 -10.84 -19.69
C ALA A 333 18.15 -10.09 -20.94
N THR A 334 19.05 -10.77 -21.64
CA THR A 334 19.63 -10.52 -22.96
C THR A 334 18.84 -9.52 -23.81
N THR A 335 19.52 -8.44 -24.14
CA THR A 335 19.30 -7.61 -25.33
C THR A 335 18.99 -8.50 -26.54
N PRO A 336 17.91 -8.25 -27.32
CA PRO A 336 17.72 -8.93 -28.58
C PRO A 336 18.77 -8.40 -29.57
N GLY A 337 19.79 -9.22 -29.84
CA GLY A 337 20.74 -8.97 -30.91
C GLY A 337 20.00 -8.97 -32.25
N HIS A 338 20.11 -7.87 -32.98
CA HIS A 338 19.80 -7.82 -34.41
C HIS A 338 20.70 -8.82 -35.14
N GLY A 339 20.07 -9.78 -35.82
CA GLY A 339 20.64 -10.63 -36.86
C GLY A 339 19.68 -10.70 -38.03
#